data_AF-A0A0F2M7N4-F1
#
_entry.id   AF-A0A0F2M7N4-F1
#
_cell.length_a   1.000
_cell.length_b   1.000
_cell.length_c   1.000
_cell.angle_alpha   90.00
_cell.angle_beta   90.00
_cell.angle_gamma   90.00
#
_symmetry.space_group_name_H-M   'P 1'
#
loop_
_entity.id
_entity.type
_entity.pdbx_description
1 polymer ?
#
loop_
_entity_poly.entity_id
_entity_poly.type
_entity_poly.pdbx_seq_one_letter_code
_entity_poly.pdbx_strand_id
1 'polypeptide(L)'
;MLSLRGAASAKTQDIPWRFAPGGNNRYDAVTNPGGVISFATAENACLPTPLFFLVLSPMLHTRVSNTGLQNLMHDELHDFVQKNVSIPKLAYAYRFSTMGGPRFPAAMAAHINEHFHPAAPVQAEDIITASGLTAIHELVGYSLADPGDGILVNRPVYGRFELDFGNTSGLRMVYADMDGIDPCSPAAVAKYQERLDASTAEGIPIKAVLIVNPNNPLGRAYPADTLRALMAFCETNKIHLISDEVYGLSTYSLDDGHDVPFTSVLSFDSTNLLDKDRLHVLYGMSKVNRRVL
;
A
#
# COMPACT_ATOMS: atom_id res chain seq x y z
N MET A 1 0.96 -33.69 1.69
CA MET A 1 1.07 -32.93 2.94
C MET A 1 1.32 -31.48 2.59
N LEU A 2 0.53 -30.55 3.12
CA LEU A 2 0.80 -29.11 2.97
C LEU A 2 1.92 -28.70 3.93
N SER A 3 2.66 -27.65 3.60
CA SER A 3 3.55 -26.99 4.57
C SER A 3 2.74 -26.42 5.75
N LEU A 4 3.39 -26.09 6.87
CA LEU A 4 2.73 -25.43 8.01
C LEU A 4 1.96 -24.18 7.57
N ARG A 5 2.59 -23.37 6.68
CA ARG A 5 1.94 -22.20 6.06
C ARG A 5 0.74 -22.59 5.21
N GLY A 6 0.89 -23.57 4.31
CA GLY A 6 -0.21 -24.03 3.46
C GLY A 6 -1.41 -24.54 4.26
N ALA A 7 -1.16 -25.24 5.37
CA ALA A 7 -2.21 -25.70 6.27
C ALA A 7 -2.89 -24.54 7.02
N ALA A 8 -2.14 -23.54 7.49
CA ALA A 8 -2.69 -22.36 8.17
C ALA A 8 -3.53 -21.49 7.21
N SER A 9 -3.02 -21.20 6.01
CA SER A 9 -3.74 -20.40 5.01
C SER A 9 -5.03 -21.08 4.55
N ALA A 10 -5.04 -22.42 4.39
CA ALA A 10 -6.25 -23.16 4.02
C ALA A 10 -7.39 -22.94 5.02
N LYS A 11 -7.10 -22.96 6.32
CA LYS A 11 -8.11 -22.73 7.38
C LYS A 11 -8.74 -21.33 7.32
N THR A 12 -8.07 -20.34 6.73
CA THR A 12 -8.62 -18.97 6.63
C THR A 12 -9.77 -18.86 5.61
N GLN A 13 -9.88 -19.83 4.68
CA GLN A 13 -10.98 -19.89 3.70
C GLN A 13 -12.30 -20.29 4.35
N ASP A 14 -12.27 -20.91 5.53
CA ASP A 14 -13.46 -21.35 6.27
C ASP A 14 -14.11 -20.22 7.09
N ILE A 15 -13.55 -19.00 7.06
CA ILE A 15 -14.07 -17.84 7.80
C ILE A 15 -15.27 -17.25 7.03
N PRO A 16 -16.52 -17.36 7.55
CA PRO A 16 -17.73 -17.13 6.75
C PRO A 16 -17.90 -15.73 6.17
N TRP A 17 -17.33 -14.71 6.82
CA TRP A 17 -17.48 -13.29 6.47
C TRP A 17 -16.26 -12.70 5.75
N ARG A 18 -15.24 -13.52 5.46
CA ARG A 18 -13.95 -13.02 4.95
C ARG A 18 -14.01 -12.55 3.49
N PHE A 19 -14.95 -13.07 2.72
CA PHE A 19 -15.14 -12.73 1.31
C PHE A 19 -16.60 -12.40 1.04
N ALA A 20 -16.83 -11.39 0.21
CA ALA A 20 -18.18 -11.15 -0.30
C ALA A 20 -18.67 -12.39 -1.07
N PRO A 21 -19.98 -12.73 -1.00
CA PRO A 21 -20.54 -13.85 -1.75
C PRO A 21 -20.11 -13.80 -3.23
N GLY A 22 -19.44 -14.85 -3.69
CA GLY A 22 -18.98 -14.97 -5.07
C GLY A 22 -20.06 -15.54 -6.00
N GLY A 23 -19.76 -15.56 -7.31
CA GLY A 23 -20.56 -16.26 -8.32
C GLY A 23 -21.95 -15.64 -8.56
N ASN A 24 -22.96 -16.50 -8.71
CA ASN A 24 -24.33 -16.14 -9.12
C ASN A 24 -25.09 -15.29 -8.09
N ASN A 25 -24.53 -15.04 -6.91
CA ASN A 25 -25.15 -14.18 -5.91
C ASN A 25 -24.81 -12.69 -6.11
N ARG A 26 -23.97 -12.32 -7.07
CA ARG A 26 -23.61 -10.92 -7.33
C ARG A 26 -24.68 -10.18 -8.13
N TYR A 27 -24.89 -8.92 -7.80
CA TYR A 27 -25.76 -8.03 -8.55
C TYR A 27 -25.30 -7.90 -10.00
N ASP A 28 -26.26 -8.00 -10.92
CA ASP A 28 -26.11 -7.62 -12.31
C ASP A 28 -27.44 -7.02 -12.79
N ALA A 29 -27.40 -5.83 -13.38
CA ALA A 29 -28.62 -5.09 -13.71
C ALA A 29 -29.55 -5.84 -14.68
N VAL A 30 -29.02 -6.75 -15.49
CA VAL A 30 -29.77 -7.48 -16.53
C VAL A 30 -30.05 -8.91 -16.09
N THR A 31 -29.03 -9.62 -15.63
CA THR A 31 -29.05 -11.07 -15.38
C THR A 31 -29.30 -11.43 -13.93
N ASN A 32 -29.09 -10.52 -12.97
CA ASN A 32 -29.33 -10.78 -11.55
C ASN A 32 -29.61 -9.50 -10.73
N PRO A 33 -30.73 -8.80 -10.98
CA PRO A 33 -31.02 -7.52 -10.34
C PRO A 33 -31.26 -7.63 -8.82
N GLY A 34 -31.52 -8.84 -8.31
CA GLY A 34 -31.65 -9.13 -6.87
C GLY A 34 -30.35 -9.57 -6.19
N GLY A 35 -29.23 -9.59 -6.92
CA GLY A 35 -27.94 -9.99 -6.36
C GLY A 35 -27.34 -8.98 -5.38
N VAL A 36 -26.28 -9.40 -4.69
CA VAL A 36 -25.53 -8.62 -3.71
C VAL A 36 -24.60 -7.64 -4.42
N ILE A 37 -24.68 -6.36 -4.06
CA ILE A 37 -23.71 -5.33 -4.44
C ILE A 37 -22.59 -5.32 -3.40
N SER A 38 -21.33 -5.42 -3.85
CA SER A 38 -20.18 -5.35 -2.95
C SER A 38 -19.69 -3.92 -2.82
N PHE A 39 -19.68 -3.40 -1.58
CA PHE A 39 -19.00 -2.17 -1.19
C PHE A 39 -17.69 -2.44 -0.43
N ALA A 40 -17.26 -3.71 -0.37
CA ALA A 40 -16.14 -4.16 0.46
C ALA A 40 -14.77 -4.09 -0.25
N THR A 41 -14.77 -3.85 -1.56
CA THR A 41 -13.56 -3.80 -2.39
C THR A 41 -13.16 -2.35 -2.66
N ALA A 42 -12.00 -1.95 -2.16
CA ALA A 42 -11.42 -0.64 -2.45
C ALA A 42 -10.78 -0.63 -3.85
N GLU A 43 -11.61 -0.60 -4.88
CA GLU A 43 -11.22 -0.53 -6.30
C GLU A 43 -11.57 0.86 -6.85
N ASN A 44 -10.67 1.46 -7.64
CA ASN A 44 -10.96 2.72 -8.33
C ASN A 44 -11.48 2.42 -9.75
N ALA A 45 -12.79 2.28 -9.88
CA ALA A 45 -13.46 1.95 -11.14
C ALA A 45 -13.79 3.19 -12.00
N CYS A 46 -13.64 4.41 -11.47
CA CYS A 46 -14.13 5.64 -12.09
C CYS A 46 -13.12 6.31 -13.03
N LEU A 47 -12.31 5.54 -13.76
CA LEU A 47 -11.32 6.06 -14.70
C LEU A 47 -11.82 5.94 -16.16
N PRO A 48 -12.46 6.96 -16.75
CA PRO A 48 -12.79 6.95 -18.17
C PRO A 48 -11.71 7.66 -19.01
N THR A 49 -10.53 7.06 -19.21
CA THR A 49 -9.54 7.33 -20.32
C THR A 49 -8.21 6.56 -20.08
N PRO A 50 -7.44 6.15 -21.11
CA PRO A 50 -6.34 5.20 -20.93
C PRO A 50 -5.05 5.91 -20.52
N LEU A 51 -4.55 5.66 -19.31
CA LEU A 51 -3.14 5.90 -19.02
C LEU A 51 -2.59 4.89 -18.00
N PHE A 52 -1.62 4.11 -18.48
CA PHE A 52 -0.62 3.29 -17.80
C PHE A 52 -1.04 2.12 -16.88
N PHE A 53 -0.83 0.91 -17.42
CA PHE A 53 -0.14 -0.20 -16.74
C PHE A 53 0.89 -0.82 -17.71
N LEU A 54 2.11 -1.07 -17.23
CA LEU A 54 3.19 -1.66 -18.03
C LEU A 54 3.37 -3.15 -17.66
N VAL A 55 2.87 -4.00 -18.58
CA VAL A 55 3.30 -5.36 -19.01
C VAL A 55 3.29 -6.52 -18.00
N LEU A 56 2.40 -7.51 -18.26
CA LEU A 56 2.76 -8.83 -18.82
C LEU A 56 1.61 -9.36 -19.70
N SER A 57 1.94 -9.81 -20.91
CA SER A 57 1.02 -10.30 -21.96
C SER A 57 0.94 -11.86 -21.96
N PRO A 58 0.26 -12.50 -22.92
CA PRO A 58 -0.93 -13.33 -22.74
C PRO A 58 -0.57 -14.82 -22.65
N MET A 59 -0.49 -15.38 -21.45
CA MET A 59 -0.53 -16.83 -21.24
C MET A 59 -1.07 -17.11 -19.85
N LEU A 60 -2.39 -17.06 -19.68
CA LEU A 60 -3.13 -17.75 -18.63
C LEU A 60 -4.61 -17.78 -19.07
N HIS A 61 -4.92 -18.68 -19.99
CA HIS A 61 -6.27 -19.22 -20.12
C HIS A 61 -6.52 -20.11 -18.90
N THR A 62 -6.71 -19.51 -17.74
CA THR A 62 -7.29 -20.20 -16.59
C THR A 62 -8.22 -19.25 -15.88
N ARG A 63 -9.51 -19.60 -15.96
CA ARG A 63 -10.66 -18.96 -15.33
C ARG A 63 -10.33 -18.40 -13.94
N VAL A 64 -10.19 -17.08 -13.85
CA VAL A 64 -10.31 -16.36 -12.59
C VAL A 64 -11.62 -15.58 -12.67
N SER A 65 -12.47 -15.79 -11.66
CA SER A 65 -13.79 -15.19 -11.53
C SER A 65 -13.71 -13.67 -11.53
N ASN A 66 -14.19 -13.06 -12.62
CA ASN A 66 -14.34 -11.63 -12.84
C ASN A 66 -14.98 -10.92 -11.63
N THR A 67 -14.28 -9.95 -11.03
CA THR A 67 -14.89 -8.80 -10.36
C THR A 67 -15.26 -7.78 -11.44
N GLY A 68 -16.55 -7.45 -11.54
CA GLY A 68 -17.12 -6.66 -12.64
C GLY A 68 -16.72 -5.18 -12.68
N LEU A 69 -15.75 -4.74 -11.88
CA LEU A 69 -15.30 -3.35 -11.79
C LEU A 69 -13.86 -3.15 -12.30
N GLN A 70 -13.15 -4.24 -12.64
CA GLN A 70 -11.81 -4.21 -13.24
C GLN A 70 -11.83 -3.90 -14.76
N ASN A 71 -12.98 -3.98 -15.41
CA ASN A 71 -13.09 -4.05 -16.87
C ASN A 71 -13.24 -2.69 -17.59
N LEU A 72 -13.29 -1.58 -16.86
CA LEU A 72 -13.70 -0.27 -17.43
C LEU A 72 -12.63 0.45 -18.26
N MET A 73 -11.40 -0.07 -18.35
CA MET A 73 -10.33 0.51 -19.19
C MET A 73 -9.57 -0.50 -20.05
N HIS A 74 -10.00 -1.76 -20.10
CA HIS A 74 -9.23 -2.78 -20.82
C HIS A 74 -9.15 -2.48 -22.32
N ASP A 75 -10.23 -1.98 -22.91
CA ASP A 75 -10.31 -1.70 -24.34
C ASP A 75 -9.48 -0.45 -24.71
N GLU A 76 -9.61 0.64 -23.97
CA GLU A 76 -8.82 1.85 -24.21
C GLU A 76 -7.32 1.61 -23.96
N LEU A 77 -6.98 0.80 -22.96
CA LEU A 77 -5.60 0.41 -22.68
C LEU A 77 -5.04 -0.48 -23.80
N HIS A 78 -5.82 -1.46 -24.26
CA HIS A 78 -5.45 -2.31 -25.38
C HIS A 78 -5.13 -1.45 -26.62
N ASP A 79 -6.02 -0.50 -26.93
CA ASP A 79 -5.88 0.44 -28.03
C ASP A 79 -4.64 1.33 -27.89
N PHE A 80 -4.41 1.88 -26.69
CA PHE A 80 -3.23 2.70 -26.43
C PHE A 80 -1.95 1.90 -26.60
N VAL A 81 -1.89 0.69 -26.04
CA VAL A 81 -0.73 -0.21 -26.13
C VAL A 81 -0.45 -0.58 -27.58
N GLN A 82 -1.49 -0.97 -28.34
CA GLN A 82 -1.34 -1.28 -29.77
C GLN A 82 -0.81 -0.08 -30.58
N LYS A 83 -1.27 1.13 -30.29
CA LYS A 83 -0.91 2.33 -31.07
C LYS A 83 0.43 2.93 -30.66
N ASN A 84 0.78 2.90 -29.37
CA ASN A 84 1.86 3.73 -28.81
C ASN A 84 3.02 2.93 -28.21
N VAL A 85 2.84 1.64 -27.92
CA VAL A 85 3.85 0.85 -27.20
C VAL A 85 4.53 -0.12 -28.15
N SER A 86 5.78 0.17 -28.49
CA SER A 86 6.69 -0.80 -29.11
C SER A 86 7.58 -1.42 -28.03
N ILE A 87 7.53 -2.75 -27.88
CA ILE A 87 8.41 -3.47 -26.96
C ILE A 87 9.76 -3.66 -27.65
N PRO A 88 10.84 -2.98 -27.22
CA PRO A 88 12.14 -3.14 -27.85
C PRO A 88 12.68 -4.55 -27.59
N LYS A 89 13.43 -5.12 -28.52
CA LYS A 89 14.05 -6.46 -28.36
C LYS A 89 14.83 -6.61 -27.05
N LEU A 90 15.46 -5.52 -26.60
CA LEU A 90 16.25 -5.50 -25.36
C LEU A 90 15.41 -5.74 -24.10
N ALA A 91 14.09 -5.51 -24.14
CA ALA A 91 13.18 -5.81 -23.02
C ALA A 91 13.10 -7.32 -22.70
N TYR A 92 13.42 -8.19 -23.66
CA TYR A 92 13.49 -9.64 -23.46
C TYR A 92 14.86 -10.12 -22.93
N ALA A 93 15.82 -9.21 -22.75
CA ALA A 93 17.14 -9.53 -22.22
C ALA A 93 17.20 -9.32 -20.71
N TYR A 94 18.20 -9.94 -20.05
CA TYR A 94 18.44 -9.84 -18.60
C TYR A 94 18.54 -8.41 -18.07
N ARG A 95 18.92 -7.43 -18.90
CA ARG A 95 18.98 -6.01 -18.50
C ARG A 95 17.63 -5.45 -18.02
N PHE A 96 16.52 -6.07 -18.41
CA PHE A 96 15.16 -5.69 -18.00
C PHE A 96 14.49 -6.75 -17.13
N SER A 97 15.19 -7.83 -16.73
CA SER A 97 14.60 -8.91 -15.93
C SER A 97 14.45 -8.57 -14.45
N THR A 98 15.05 -7.48 -13.98
CA THR A 98 14.89 -6.95 -12.63
C THR A 98 14.44 -5.50 -12.70
N MET A 99 13.64 -5.07 -11.73
CA MET A 99 13.35 -3.66 -11.50
C MET A 99 12.65 -2.90 -12.64
N GLY A 100 12.09 -3.60 -13.64
CA GLY A 100 11.60 -2.97 -14.88
C GLY A 100 12.72 -2.40 -15.77
N GLY A 101 13.97 -2.82 -15.54
CA GLY A 101 15.17 -2.28 -16.16
C GLY A 101 15.49 -0.85 -15.75
N PRO A 102 16.53 -0.22 -16.32
CA PRO A 102 17.00 1.09 -15.86
C PRO A 102 16.02 2.25 -16.12
N ARG A 103 15.00 2.04 -16.95
CA ARG A 103 14.04 3.10 -17.32
C ARG A 103 12.93 3.27 -16.28
N PHE A 104 12.48 2.19 -15.65
CA PHE A 104 11.33 2.23 -14.77
C PHE A 104 11.63 2.92 -13.43
N PRO A 105 12.74 2.64 -12.72
CA PRO A 105 13.12 3.36 -11.51
C PRO A 105 13.28 4.86 -11.76
N ALA A 106 13.92 5.26 -12.86
CA ALA A 106 14.06 6.66 -13.23
C ALA A 106 12.71 7.36 -13.50
N ALA A 107 11.79 6.68 -14.20
CA ALA A 107 10.45 7.21 -14.43
C ALA A 107 9.64 7.31 -13.13
N MET A 108 9.75 6.33 -12.22
CA MET A 108 9.08 6.36 -10.92
C MET A 108 9.65 7.46 -10.01
N ALA A 109 10.97 7.66 -10.01
CA ALA A 109 11.60 8.75 -9.29
C ALA A 109 11.10 10.11 -9.78
N ALA A 110 11.01 10.30 -11.11
CA ALA A 110 10.42 11.52 -11.69
C ALA A 110 8.96 11.72 -11.26
N HIS A 111 8.14 10.66 -11.31
CA HIS A 111 6.73 10.68 -10.86
C HIS A 111 6.58 11.05 -9.38
N ILE A 112 7.40 10.48 -8.50
CA ILE A 112 7.42 10.82 -7.08
C ILE A 112 7.86 12.28 -6.89
N ASN A 113 8.93 12.72 -7.56
CA ASN A 113 9.39 14.11 -7.48
C ASN A 113 8.31 15.11 -7.92
N GLU A 114 7.56 14.77 -8.96
CA GLU A 114 6.49 15.61 -9.52
C GLU A 114 5.27 15.72 -8.57
N HIS A 115 4.83 14.61 -7.98
CA HIS A 115 3.55 14.61 -7.26
C HIS A 115 3.66 14.58 -5.73
N PHE A 116 4.78 14.11 -5.18
CA PHE A 116 5.00 13.96 -3.74
C PHE A 116 5.89 15.08 -3.19
N HIS A 117 6.47 15.92 -4.06
CA HIS A 117 7.23 17.12 -3.71
C HIS A 117 8.25 16.88 -2.58
N PRO A 118 9.17 15.92 -2.74
CA PRO A 118 10.11 15.57 -1.68
C PRO A 118 11.07 16.73 -1.40
N ALA A 119 11.52 16.88 -0.14
CA ALA A 119 12.45 17.93 0.27
C ALA A 119 13.82 17.79 -0.40
N ALA A 120 14.23 16.56 -0.71
CA ALA A 120 15.38 16.24 -1.53
C ALA A 120 14.94 15.39 -2.73
N PRO A 121 15.47 15.62 -3.95
CA PRO A 121 15.04 14.87 -5.12
C PRO A 121 15.34 13.37 -5.00
N VAL A 122 14.30 12.54 -5.15
CA VAL A 122 14.41 11.08 -5.24
C VAL A 122 15.13 10.70 -6.53
N GLN A 123 16.12 9.83 -6.44
CA GLN A 123 16.89 9.34 -7.58
C GLN A 123 16.42 7.94 -8.01
N ALA A 124 16.83 7.51 -9.20
CA ALA A 124 16.49 6.19 -9.72
C ALA A 124 17.05 5.06 -8.83
N GLU A 125 18.19 5.31 -8.18
CA GLU A 125 18.88 4.36 -7.30
C GLU A 125 18.17 4.18 -5.96
N ASP A 126 17.30 5.12 -5.56
CA ASP A 126 16.50 5.06 -4.35
C ASP A 126 15.23 4.19 -4.53
N ILE A 127 14.91 3.80 -5.77
CA ILE A 127 13.68 3.09 -6.10
C ILE A 127 13.89 1.57 -6.14
N ILE A 128 13.14 0.87 -5.30
CA ILE A 128 12.96 -0.60 -5.32
C ILE A 128 11.55 -0.93 -5.81
N THR A 129 11.39 -1.98 -6.63
CA THR A 129 10.12 -2.33 -7.26
C THR A 129 9.85 -3.82 -7.13
N ALA A 130 8.58 -4.14 -6.98
CA ALA A 130 8.06 -5.50 -6.90
C ALA A 130 6.65 -5.55 -7.50
N SER A 131 6.04 -6.72 -7.50
CA SER A 131 4.70 -6.96 -8.04
C SER A 131 3.60 -6.42 -7.11
N GLY A 132 3.54 -5.08 -6.96
CA GLY A 132 2.58 -4.37 -6.12
C GLY A 132 2.99 -4.26 -4.65
N LEU A 133 2.22 -3.49 -3.87
CA LEU A 133 2.59 -3.19 -2.47
C LEU A 133 2.58 -4.43 -1.57
N THR A 134 1.73 -5.43 -1.82
CA THR A 134 1.77 -6.67 -1.04
C THR A 134 3.15 -7.34 -1.09
N ALA A 135 3.80 -7.35 -2.26
CA ALA A 135 5.16 -7.87 -2.38
C ALA A 135 6.21 -6.94 -1.75
N ILE A 136 5.99 -5.61 -1.79
CA ILE A 136 6.88 -4.64 -1.11
C ILE A 136 6.78 -4.79 0.41
N HIS A 137 5.58 -4.93 0.99
CA HIS A 137 5.39 -5.20 2.41
C HIS A 137 6.19 -6.42 2.85
N GLU A 138 6.09 -7.52 2.10
CA GLU A 138 6.86 -8.72 2.36
C GLU A 138 8.38 -8.47 2.31
N LEU A 139 8.88 -7.80 1.26
CA LEU A 139 10.31 -7.49 1.10
C LEU A 139 10.84 -6.58 2.22
N VAL A 140 10.08 -5.56 2.60
CA VAL A 140 10.43 -4.66 3.71
C VAL A 140 10.43 -5.44 5.02
N GLY A 141 9.43 -6.30 5.24
CA GLY A 141 9.39 -7.18 6.41
C GLY A 141 10.63 -8.06 6.54
N TYR A 142 11.04 -8.71 5.44
CA TYR A 142 12.28 -9.50 5.40
C TYR A 142 13.56 -8.70 5.64
N SER A 143 13.55 -7.41 5.30
CA SER A 143 14.74 -6.56 5.38
C SER A 143 14.94 -5.92 6.74
N LEU A 144 13.85 -5.70 7.49
CA LEU A 144 13.88 -4.91 8.74
C LEU A 144 13.81 -5.73 10.02
N ALA A 145 13.35 -6.99 9.97
CA ALA A 145 12.97 -7.72 11.17
C ALA A 145 13.11 -9.24 11.03
N ASP A 146 13.25 -9.92 12.17
CA ASP A 146 13.32 -11.38 12.26
C ASP A 146 11.94 -11.99 12.58
N PRO A 147 11.68 -13.26 12.24
CA PRO A 147 10.42 -13.93 12.61
C PRO A 147 10.14 -13.82 14.12
N GLY A 148 8.94 -13.32 14.46
CA GLY A 148 8.53 -13.07 15.85
C GLY A 148 8.63 -11.61 16.31
N ASP A 149 9.43 -10.78 15.63
CA ASP A 149 9.46 -9.34 15.84
C ASP A 149 8.13 -8.67 15.45
N GLY A 150 7.90 -7.46 15.96
CA GLY A 150 6.66 -6.71 15.78
C GLY A 150 6.78 -5.49 14.85
N ILE A 151 5.71 -5.24 14.10
CA ILE A 151 5.43 -3.96 13.43
C ILE A 151 4.24 -3.32 14.14
N LEU A 152 4.46 -2.11 14.66
CA LEU A 152 3.48 -1.34 15.40
C LEU A 152 2.59 -0.54 14.45
N VAL A 153 1.28 -0.62 14.63
CA VAL A 153 0.30 0.00 13.74
C VAL A 153 -0.95 0.43 14.53
N ASN A 154 -1.55 1.58 14.20
CA ASN A 154 -2.80 2.00 14.85
C ASN A 154 -4.00 1.14 14.38
N ARG A 155 -5.12 1.25 15.10
CA ARG A 155 -6.44 0.83 14.62
C ARG A 155 -7.41 2.01 14.49
N PRO A 156 -8.36 1.98 13.54
CA PRO A 156 -8.55 0.97 12.51
C PRO A 156 -7.47 1.03 11.41
N VAL A 157 -7.25 -0.09 10.70
CA VAL A 157 -6.24 -0.20 9.64
C VAL A 157 -6.61 -1.27 8.59
N TYR A 158 -5.90 -1.28 7.46
CA TYR A 158 -5.96 -2.32 6.44
C TYR A 158 -5.72 -3.73 7.00
N GLY A 159 -6.79 -4.54 7.01
CA GLY A 159 -6.79 -5.85 7.67
C GLY A 159 -5.97 -6.97 6.99
N ARG A 160 -5.20 -6.68 5.94
CA ARG A 160 -4.31 -7.69 5.31
C ARG A 160 -2.86 -7.58 5.75
N PHE A 161 -2.46 -6.58 6.55
CA PHE A 161 -1.07 -6.49 7.02
C PHE A 161 -0.59 -7.74 7.77
N GLU A 162 -1.48 -8.45 8.48
CA GLU A 162 -1.15 -9.75 9.08
C GLU A 162 -0.76 -10.82 8.06
N LEU A 163 -1.31 -10.78 6.85
CA LEU A 163 -0.90 -11.67 5.77
C LEU A 163 0.36 -11.15 5.09
N ASP A 164 0.39 -9.86 4.78
CA ASP A 164 1.48 -9.22 4.04
C ASP A 164 2.83 -9.32 4.79
N PHE A 165 2.82 -9.14 6.11
CA PHE A 165 4.02 -9.23 6.97
C PHE A 165 4.09 -10.52 7.81
N GLY A 166 2.99 -11.26 7.98
CA GLY A 166 3.00 -12.45 8.84
C GLY A 166 3.18 -13.76 8.09
N ASN A 167 2.68 -13.87 6.85
CA ASN A 167 2.62 -15.17 6.16
C ASN A 167 4.01 -15.74 5.84
N THR A 168 4.94 -14.89 5.40
CA THR A 168 6.25 -15.33 4.90
C THR A 168 7.41 -14.86 5.77
N SER A 169 7.43 -13.59 6.18
CA SER A 169 8.44 -13.05 7.11
C SER A 169 8.17 -13.40 8.58
N GLY A 170 6.97 -13.86 8.93
CA GLY A 170 6.65 -14.32 10.29
C GLY A 170 6.60 -13.20 11.33
N LEU A 171 6.41 -11.95 10.88
CA LEU A 171 6.30 -10.79 11.77
C LEU A 171 4.92 -10.72 12.41
N ARG A 172 4.87 -10.04 13.55
CA ARG A 172 3.65 -9.78 14.31
C ARG A 172 3.16 -8.37 14.02
N MET A 173 1.92 -8.24 13.55
CA MET A 173 1.25 -6.94 13.59
C MET A 173 0.84 -6.66 15.04
N VAL A 174 1.41 -5.61 15.63
CA VAL A 174 1.15 -5.18 17.00
C VAL A 174 0.30 -3.93 16.93
N TYR A 175 -0.90 -3.99 17.50
CA TYR A 175 -1.89 -2.94 17.33
C TYR A 175 -1.89 -1.97 18.51
N ALA A 176 -1.72 -0.69 18.23
CA ALA A 176 -2.03 0.39 19.15
C ALA A 176 -3.53 0.70 19.02
N ASP A 177 -4.32 0.34 20.03
CA ASP A 177 -5.73 0.70 20.11
C ASP A 177 -5.85 2.18 20.53
N MET A 178 -6.67 2.94 19.80
CA MET A 178 -6.69 4.40 19.94
C MET A 178 -7.61 4.90 21.07
N ASP A 179 -8.50 4.06 21.59
CA ASP A 179 -9.41 4.39 22.71
C ASP A 179 -10.17 5.72 22.55
N GLY A 180 -10.65 6.00 21.33
CA GLY A 180 -11.38 7.23 21.01
C GLY A 180 -10.50 8.44 20.65
N ILE A 181 -9.17 8.29 20.70
CA ILE A 181 -8.24 9.26 20.11
C ILE A 181 -8.27 9.10 18.59
N ASP A 182 -8.19 10.21 17.88
CA ASP A 182 -8.04 10.20 16.44
C ASP A 182 -6.67 9.61 16.05
N PRO A 183 -6.60 8.48 15.32
CA PRO A 183 -5.33 7.88 14.88
C PRO A 183 -4.48 8.77 13.95
N CYS A 184 -5.10 9.73 13.29
CA CYS A 184 -4.42 10.71 12.43
C CYS A 184 -4.06 11.99 13.19
N SER A 185 -4.25 12.06 14.51
CA SER A 185 -3.87 13.23 15.32
C SER A 185 -2.51 13.03 16.00
N PRO A 186 -1.81 14.12 16.39
CA PRO A 186 -0.54 13.99 17.11
C PRO A 186 -0.68 13.27 18.46
N ALA A 187 -1.87 13.35 19.07
CA ALA A 187 -2.17 12.66 20.33
C ALA A 187 -2.09 11.12 20.21
N ALA A 188 -2.23 10.57 18.99
CA ALA A 188 -2.08 9.14 18.75
C ALA A 188 -0.69 8.61 19.13
N VAL A 189 0.36 9.46 19.09
CA VAL A 189 1.73 9.07 19.46
C VAL A 189 1.81 8.53 20.89
N ALA A 190 0.99 9.04 21.82
CA ALA A 190 0.92 8.50 23.17
C ALA A 190 0.45 7.03 23.18
N LYS A 191 -0.51 6.68 22.32
CA LYS A 191 -0.99 5.29 22.16
C LYS A 191 0.03 4.38 21.50
N TYR A 192 0.82 4.92 20.57
CA TYR A 192 1.98 4.19 20.05
C TYR A 192 3.01 3.89 21.15
N GLN A 193 3.33 4.87 22.02
CA GLN A 193 4.26 4.65 23.13
C GLN A 193 3.73 3.62 24.15
N GLU A 194 2.46 3.76 24.59
CA GLU A 194 1.83 2.82 25.52
C GLU A 194 1.92 1.38 25.01
N ARG A 195 1.64 1.18 23.71
CA ARG A 195 1.69 -0.16 23.11
C ARG A 195 3.12 -0.65 22.90
N LEU A 196 4.06 0.22 22.54
CA LEU A 196 5.48 -0.11 22.42
C LEU A 196 6.05 -0.62 23.75
N ASP A 197 5.74 0.05 24.86
CA ASP A 197 6.20 -0.32 26.20
C ASP A 197 5.62 -1.68 26.62
N ALA A 198 4.31 -1.88 26.39
CA ALA A 198 3.66 -3.15 26.68
C ALA A 198 4.22 -4.31 25.82
N SER A 199 4.46 -4.08 24.53
CA SER A 199 5.08 -5.07 23.63
C SER A 199 6.48 -5.46 24.10
N THR A 200 7.24 -4.49 24.60
CA THR A 200 8.58 -4.74 25.17
C THR A 200 8.49 -5.60 26.43
N ALA A 201 7.53 -5.33 27.31
CA ALA A 201 7.29 -6.15 28.51
C ALA A 201 6.82 -7.58 28.17
N GLU A 202 6.12 -7.76 27.05
CA GLU A 202 5.71 -9.07 26.51
C GLU A 202 6.85 -9.82 25.80
N GLY A 203 8.04 -9.21 25.67
CA GLY A 203 9.17 -9.80 24.97
C GLY A 203 9.01 -9.83 23.45
N ILE A 204 8.24 -8.90 22.88
CA ILE A 204 8.04 -8.74 21.43
C ILE A 204 8.75 -7.44 21.00
N PRO A 205 9.96 -7.52 20.43
CA PRO A 205 10.69 -6.34 19.99
C PRO A 205 9.96 -5.67 18.81
N ILE A 206 9.68 -4.38 18.92
CA ILE A 206 9.12 -3.59 17.80
C ILE A 206 10.26 -3.08 16.94
N LYS A 207 10.17 -3.28 15.62
CA LYS A 207 11.19 -2.84 14.65
C LYS A 207 10.74 -1.66 13.81
N ALA A 208 9.44 -1.50 13.61
CA ALA A 208 8.90 -0.41 12.80
C ALA A 208 7.53 0.06 13.29
N VAL A 209 7.23 1.32 13.02
CA VAL A 209 5.87 1.84 12.91
C VAL A 209 5.44 1.79 11.46
N LEU A 210 4.22 1.32 11.20
CA LEU A 210 3.59 1.35 9.89
C LEU A 210 2.38 2.27 9.91
N ILE A 211 2.36 3.24 9.00
CA ILE A 211 1.19 4.08 8.70
C ILE A 211 0.78 3.91 7.25
N VAL A 212 -0.48 4.22 6.96
CA VAL A 212 -0.99 4.35 5.59
C VAL A 212 -1.43 5.80 5.43
N ASN A 213 -0.87 6.55 4.49
CA ASN A 213 -1.13 7.98 4.33
C ASN A 213 -1.42 8.32 2.86
N PRO A 214 -2.67 8.67 2.48
CA PRO A 214 -3.89 8.75 3.28
C PRO A 214 -4.34 7.44 3.94
N ASN A 215 -4.98 7.57 5.11
CA ASN A 215 -5.36 6.45 5.96
C ASN A 215 -6.42 5.55 5.32
N ASN A 216 -6.18 4.23 5.42
CA ASN A 216 -7.17 3.18 5.16
C ASN A 216 -7.52 2.51 6.49
N PRO A 217 -8.78 2.56 6.97
CA PRO A 217 -10.01 2.83 6.20
C PRO A 217 -10.58 4.25 6.32
N LEU A 218 -9.92 5.18 7.02
CA LEU A 218 -10.54 6.49 7.32
C LEU A 218 -10.70 7.42 6.12
N GLY A 219 -9.96 7.20 5.03
CA GLY A 219 -10.11 7.94 3.78
C GLY A 219 -9.59 9.38 3.82
N ARG A 220 -8.67 9.72 4.74
CA ARG A 220 -8.09 11.07 4.85
C ARG A 220 -6.59 11.05 5.12
N ALA A 221 -5.91 12.11 4.70
CA ALA A 221 -4.48 12.29 4.92
C ALA A 221 -4.15 12.60 6.39
N TYR A 222 -2.90 12.32 6.76
CA TYR A 222 -2.36 12.75 8.04
C TYR A 222 -1.97 14.24 7.98
N PRO A 223 -2.35 15.05 8.96
CA PRO A 223 -1.80 16.38 9.16
C PRO A 223 -0.26 16.35 9.30
N ALA A 224 0.41 17.38 8.81
CA ALA A 224 1.87 17.44 8.77
C ALA A 224 2.52 17.40 10.16
N ASP A 225 1.88 18.00 11.17
CA ASP A 225 2.33 17.94 12.57
C ASP A 225 2.29 16.50 13.13
N THR A 226 1.28 15.72 12.75
CA THR A 226 1.16 14.31 13.14
C THR A 226 2.26 13.47 12.49
N LEU A 227 2.52 13.67 11.19
CA LEU A 227 3.61 12.96 10.51
C LEU A 227 4.97 13.27 11.16
N ARG A 228 5.24 14.54 11.48
CA ARG A 228 6.48 14.94 12.19
C ARG A 228 6.56 14.32 13.59
N ALA A 229 5.45 14.27 14.33
CA ALA A 229 5.40 13.65 15.65
C ALA A 229 5.70 12.14 15.58
N LEU A 230 5.18 11.44 14.56
CA LEU A 230 5.49 10.03 14.32
C LEU A 230 6.94 9.80 13.91
N MET A 231 7.51 10.66 13.06
CA MET A 231 8.93 10.60 12.69
C MET A 231 9.83 10.79 13.92
N ALA A 232 9.54 11.79 14.76
CA ALA A 232 10.28 12.04 16.00
C ALA A 232 10.14 10.89 17.01
N PHE A 233 8.95 10.27 17.11
CA PHE A 233 8.72 9.08 17.91
C PHE A 233 9.59 7.90 17.44
N CYS A 234 9.67 7.66 16.13
CA CYS A 234 10.51 6.61 15.56
C CYS A 234 12.01 6.87 15.82
N GLU A 235 12.44 8.13 15.68
CA GLU A 235 13.83 8.53 15.93
C GLU A 235 14.23 8.37 17.40
N THR A 236 13.34 8.74 18.33
CA THR A 236 13.56 8.61 19.77
C THR A 236 13.71 7.15 20.18
N ASN A 237 12.85 6.28 19.63
CA ASN A 237 12.82 4.85 19.96
C ASN A 237 13.75 3.99 19.09
N LYS A 238 14.48 4.59 18.13
CA LYS A 238 15.38 3.91 17.18
C LYS A 238 14.70 2.78 16.41
N ILE A 239 13.46 3.00 16.00
CA ILE A 239 12.67 2.10 15.16
C ILE A 239 12.41 2.74 13.79
N HIS A 240 12.12 1.92 12.79
CA HIS A 240 11.84 2.38 11.44
C HIS A 240 10.45 3.01 11.33
N LEU A 241 10.26 3.93 10.39
CA LEU A 241 8.96 4.39 9.93
C LEU A 241 8.71 3.87 8.52
N ILE A 242 7.59 3.17 8.35
CA ILE A 242 7.08 2.72 7.07
C ILE A 242 5.83 3.56 6.75
N SER A 243 5.89 4.38 5.70
CA SER A 243 4.76 5.17 5.19
C SER A 243 4.24 4.54 3.91
N ASP A 244 3.11 3.83 3.97
CA ASP A 244 2.38 3.36 2.80
C ASP A 244 1.54 4.51 2.23
N GLU A 245 2.02 5.08 1.12
CA GLU A 245 1.40 6.25 0.47
C GLU A 245 0.66 5.88 -0.82
N VAL A 246 0.14 4.65 -0.92
CA VAL A 246 -0.58 4.15 -2.11
C VAL A 246 -1.77 5.04 -2.52
N TYR A 247 -2.40 5.71 -1.55
CA TYR A 247 -3.53 6.62 -1.79
C TYR A 247 -3.11 8.08 -2.01
N GLY A 248 -1.81 8.41 -2.05
CA GLY A 248 -1.32 9.78 -2.13
C GLY A 248 -1.91 10.57 -3.31
N LEU A 249 -2.15 9.88 -4.43
CA LEU A 249 -2.77 10.45 -5.64
C LEU A 249 -4.26 10.10 -5.77
N SER A 250 -4.91 9.75 -4.67
CA SER A 250 -6.35 9.49 -4.55
C SER A 250 -7.02 10.38 -3.52
N THR A 251 -6.51 11.59 -3.36
CA THR A 251 -7.16 12.64 -2.57
C THR A 251 -8.21 13.38 -3.40
N TYR A 252 -9.24 13.87 -2.72
CA TYR A 252 -10.33 14.64 -3.29
C TYR A 252 -10.56 15.87 -2.41
N SER A 253 -10.77 17.03 -3.03
CA SER A 253 -11.18 18.23 -2.31
C SER A 253 -12.59 18.04 -1.77
N LEU A 254 -12.80 18.41 -0.51
CA LEU A 254 -14.12 18.42 0.10
C LEU A 254 -14.70 19.84 0.00
N ASP A 255 -15.97 19.95 -0.35
CA ASP A 255 -16.65 21.24 -0.50
C ASP A 255 -16.85 21.98 0.83
N ASP A 256 -16.68 21.29 1.97
CA ASP A 256 -16.84 21.82 3.33
C ASP A 256 -15.54 22.40 3.93
N GLY A 257 -14.41 22.31 3.21
CA GLY A 257 -13.12 22.88 3.64
C GLY A 257 -12.47 22.16 4.83
N HIS A 258 -12.93 20.96 5.17
CA HIS A 258 -12.33 20.13 6.22
C HIS A 258 -11.31 19.11 5.67
N ASP A 259 -10.89 19.24 4.41
CA ASP A 259 -9.91 18.36 3.81
C ASP A 259 -8.49 18.65 4.34
N VAL A 260 -7.82 17.58 4.78
CA VAL A 260 -6.39 17.60 5.04
C VAL A 260 -5.69 17.24 3.73
N PRO A 261 -4.90 18.15 3.14
CA PRO A 261 -4.19 17.85 1.91
C PRO A 261 -3.17 16.74 2.15
N PHE A 262 -3.01 15.85 1.17
CA PHE A 262 -1.95 14.86 1.23
C PHE A 262 -0.59 15.55 1.26
N THR A 263 0.22 15.18 2.26
CA THR A 263 1.62 15.54 2.36
C THR A 263 2.40 14.23 2.52
N SER A 264 3.36 14.00 1.64
CA SER A 264 4.27 12.86 1.76
C SER A 264 5.23 13.09 2.92
N VAL A 265 5.62 12.03 3.62
CA VAL A 265 6.73 12.13 4.60
C VAL A 265 8.05 12.54 3.95
N LEU A 266 8.20 12.31 2.63
CA LEU A 266 9.37 12.77 1.87
C LEU A 266 9.41 14.30 1.70
N SER A 267 8.27 14.99 1.81
CA SER A 267 8.20 16.45 1.65
C SER A 267 8.83 17.22 2.82
N PHE A 268 9.17 16.54 3.91
CA PHE A 268 9.84 17.14 5.05
C PHE A 268 11.34 17.03 4.91
N ASP A 269 12.05 18.10 5.25
CA ASP A 269 13.47 17.98 5.59
C ASP A 269 13.58 17.10 6.84
N SER A 270 14.02 15.86 6.64
CA SER A 270 14.19 14.88 7.72
C SER A 270 15.49 15.10 8.50
N THR A 271 16.32 16.07 8.10
CA THR A 271 17.56 16.41 8.82
C THR A 271 17.24 16.77 10.26
N ASN A 272 17.77 15.99 11.21
CA ASN A 272 17.49 16.05 12.65
C ASN A 272 16.08 15.64 13.11
N LEU A 273 15.22 15.15 12.20
CA LEU A 273 13.87 14.67 12.54
C LEU A 273 13.79 13.14 12.61
N LEU A 274 14.34 12.46 11.60
CA LEU A 274 14.45 11.00 11.53
C LEU A 274 15.62 10.67 10.61
N ASP A 275 16.48 9.76 11.06
CA ASP A 275 17.53 9.20 10.20
C ASP A 275 16.93 8.61 8.93
N LYS A 276 17.45 9.02 7.78
CA LYS A 276 16.95 8.60 6.46
C LYS A 276 16.99 7.08 6.28
N ASP A 277 17.93 6.39 6.93
CA ASP A 277 18.04 4.93 6.84
C ASP A 277 16.92 4.22 7.64
N ARG A 278 16.17 4.98 8.44
CA ARG A 278 14.97 4.53 9.16
C ARG A 278 13.65 4.96 8.52
N LEU A 279 13.66 5.71 7.42
CA LEU A 279 12.47 6.16 6.72
C LEU A 279 12.24 5.37 5.42
N HIS A 280 11.10 4.68 5.33
CA HIS A 280 10.72 3.90 4.15
C HIS A 280 9.37 4.39 3.63
N VAL A 281 9.30 4.71 2.33
CA VAL A 281 8.06 5.14 1.67
C VAL A 281 7.67 4.14 0.61
N LEU A 282 6.43 3.68 0.67
CA LEU A 282 5.87 2.69 -0.24
C LEU A 282 4.84 3.39 -1.12
N TYR A 283 4.92 3.14 -2.41
CA TYR A 283 3.98 3.67 -3.37
C TYR A 283 3.70 2.68 -4.49
N GLY A 284 2.54 2.80 -5.11
CA GLY A 284 2.17 1.97 -6.25
C GLY A 284 0.92 2.49 -6.95
N MET A 285 0.76 2.05 -8.20
CA MET A 285 -0.22 2.61 -9.13
C MET A 285 -1.63 2.02 -8.99
N SER A 286 -1.83 1.07 -8.06
CA SER A 286 -3.11 0.35 -7.93
C SER A 286 -4.28 1.22 -7.47
N LYS A 287 -4.02 2.40 -6.88
CA LYS A 287 -5.03 3.30 -6.31
C LYS A 287 -4.84 4.74 -6.77
N VAL A 288 -4.45 4.98 -8.03
CA VAL A 288 -4.25 6.35 -8.55
C VAL A 288 -5.55 6.94 -9.10
N ASN A 289 -5.74 8.25 -8.95
CA ASN A 289 -6.86 9.00 -9.52
C ASN A 289 -6.49 9.63 -10.87
N ARG A 290 -7.50 9.78 -11.74
CA ARG A 290 -7.42 10.32 -13.11
C ARG A 290 -6.73 11.68 -13.21
N ARG A 291 -6.90 12.58 -12.23
CA ARG A 291 -6.43 13.98 -12.34
C ARG A 291 -4.91 14.13 -12.30
N VAL A 292 -4.19 13.06 -11.97
CA VAL A 292 -2.75 13.08 -11.73
C VAL A 292 -1.97 12.27 -12.79
N LEU A 293 -2.67 11.80 -13.83
CA LEU A 293 -2.12 11.11 -15.00
C LEU A 293 -2.36 11.98 -16.24
#